data_AF-A0A395XNS9-F1
#
_entry.id   AF-A0A395XNS9-F1
#
_cell.length_a   1.000
_cell.length_b   1.000
_cell.length_c   1.000
_cell.angle_alpha   90.00
_cell.angle_beta   90.00
_cell.angle_gamma   90.00
#
_symmetry.space_group_name_H-M   'P 1'
#
loop_
_entity.id
_entity.type
_entity.pdbx_description
1 polymer ?
#
loop_
_entity_poly.entity_id
_entity_poly.type
_entity_poly.pdbx_seq_one_letter_code
_entity_poly.pdbx_strand_id
1 'polypeptide(L)'
;MNKRQKILIVDDAKFNRDILKEFLGETYDYLEAENGNQAIQMIGENIGIDLMLLDINMPQMDGFEVLKWMKLSQCIEETPVIMISSEESVETMRKAYEMGITDYITRPFDSVIVKKRVQNTLGLYANQKRLINVVVDQVYEKEENNNIMIRILSNVLGSRNSESSEHILHIRTATEMMLRQLVKTTDAYHLTETDIAIITTASSLHDIGKIRIPEEILNKPGRLTDEEFKIMKTHSEIGASMIRDMHFLQDHPLVHTAWEVCRWHHERWDGKGYPDGLKGEEIPISAQVVSIVDVYDALTSERCYKKAFEHDTAIKMILDGQCGQFNPVLLKCLKELSLQFSKMYTNETDDNKQYYEAQRLSDEILKEKSLPRKNYSQCVIKLMQEKIEFFKMDSGKISIEYNAISGRLIIINGNRQILCQRDDPKFDIFKLFEVSSEDIQHIRALLDQTSIQNTEISLQLMAKVENKRQMYDLKLHTLWSPLKKDGYIGIVGYLS
;
A
#
# COMPACT_ATOMS: atom_id res chain seq x y z
N MET A 1 -28.13 2.20 8.52
CA MET A 1 -28.40 2.53 9.93
C MET A 1 -27.12 3.08 10.52
N ASN A 2 -27.14 4.30 11.10
CA ASN A 2 -25.94 4.87 11.72
C ASN A 2 -25.58 4.01 12.94
N LYS A 3 -24.38 3.42 12.91
CA LYS A 3 -23.81 2.68 14.04
C LYS A 3 -23.63 3.68 15.20
N ARG A 4 -24.17 3.37 16.38
CA ARG A 4 -23.97 4.20 17.58
C ARG A 4 -22.50 4.16 17.96
N GLN A 5 -21.94 5.30 18.35
CA GLN A 5 -20.54 5.41 18.75
C GLN A 5 -20.35 4.73 20.11
N LYS A 6 -19.24 4.00 20.28
CA LYS A 6 -18.95 3.26 21.52
C LYS A 6 -18.04 4.05 22.44
N ILE A 7 -18.46 4.25 23.69
CA ILE A 7 -17.67 4.93 24.72
C ILE A 7 -17.24 3.91 25.76
N LEU A 8 -15.93 3.75 25.96
CA LEU A 8 -15.38 2.96 27.06
C LEU A 8 -15.24 3.84 28.30
N ILE A 9 -15.92 3.48 29.39
CA ILE A 9 -15.83 4.16 30.68
C ILE A 9 -15.03 3.28 31.63
N VAL A 10 -13.85 3.77 32.03
CA VAL A 10 -12.91 3.07 32.89
C VAL A 10 -12.82 3.79 34.22
N ASP A 11 -13.41 3.19 35.26
CA ASP A 11 -13.49 3.75 36.61
C ASP A 11 -13.74 2.60 37.59
N ASP A 12 -13.08 2.58 38.73
CA ASP A 12 -13.19 1.51 39.71
C ASP A 12 -14.55 1.51 40.42
N ALA A 13 -15.15 2.69 40.61
CA ALA A 13 -16.43 2.86 41.26
C ALA A 13 -17.60 2.81 40.26
N LYS A 14 -18.42 1.76 40.39
CA LYS A 14 -19.65 1.58 39.61
C LYS A 14 -20.57 2.81 39.60
N PHE A 15 -20.68 3.49 40.74
CA PHE A 15 -21.47 4.72 40.87
C PHE A 15 -21.05 5.82 39.87
N ASN A 16 -19.75 5.98 39.63
CA ASN A 16 -19.25 6.98 38.68
C ASN A 16 -19.55 6.57 37.24
N ARG A 17 -19.39 5.29 36.92
CA ARG A 17 -19.76 4.74 35.61
C ARG A 17 -21.25 4.95 35.33
N ASP A 18 -22.10 4.69 36.30
CA ASP A 18 -23.55 4.88 36.21
C ASP A 18 -23.93 6.36 36.02
N ILE A 19 -23.32 7.29 36.77
CA ILE A 19 -23.53 8.74 36.59
C ILE A 19 -23.11 9.21 35.20
N LEU A 20 -21.93 8.80 34.71
CA LEU A 20 -21.44 9.22 33.39
C LEU A 20 -22.37 8.73 32.28
N LYS A 21 -22.88 7.49 32.38
CA LYS A 21 -23.90 6.97 31.47
C LYS A 21 -25.20 7.78 31.53
N GLU A 22 -25.67 8.13 32.73
CA GLU A 22 -26.87 8.95 32.91
C GLU A 22 -26.71 10.34 32.26
N PHE A 23 -25.56 10.99 32.46
CA PHE A 23 -25.27 12.30 31.87
C PHE A 23 -25.20 12.27 30.34
N LEU A 24 -24.66 11.19 29.78
CA LEU A 24 -24.50 11.01 28.33
C LEU A 24 -25.78 10.49 27.65
N GLY A 25 -26.68 9.83 28.39
CA GLY A 25 -28.00 9.35 27.95
C GLY A 25 -27.94 8.18 26.97
N GLU A 26 -29.00 7.93 26.20
CA GLU A 26 -29.07 6.76 25.29
C GLU A 26 -28.44 6.97 23.90
N THR A 27 -27.61 8.01 23.75
CA THR A 27 -27.03 8.40 22.45
C THR A 27 -25.91 7.45 22.00
N TYR A 28 -25.21 6.85 22.95
CA TYR A 28 -24.00 6.06 22.73
C TYR A 28 -24.17 4.64 23.25
N ASP A 29 -23.32 3.74 22.75
CA ASP A 29 -23.16 2.41 23.31
C ASP A 29 -22.03 2.44 24.35
N TYR A 30 -22.28 1.92 25.55
CA TYR A 30 -21.31 2.00 26.65
C TYR A 30 -20.60 0.67 26.88
N LEU A 31 -19.28 0.74 27.00
CA LEU A 31 -18.43 -0.33 27.50
C LEU A 31 -17.90 0.10 28.87
N GLU A 32 -17.77 -0.83 29.79
CA GLU A 32 -17.34 -0.54 31.17
C GLU A 32 -16.14 -1.39 31.55
N ALA A 33 -15.14 -0.76 32.17
CA ALA A 33 -14.00 -1.44 32.77
C ALA A 33 -13.76 -0.90 34.18
N GLU A 34 -13.38 -1.79 35.10
CA GLU A 34 -13.19 -1.47 36.52
C GLU A 34 -11.73 -1.17 36.89
N ASN A 35 -10.80 -1.36 35.95
CA ASN A 35 -9.38 -1.09 36.11
C ASN A 35 -8.68 -1.03 34.75
N GLY A 36 -7.42 -0.61 34.74
CA GLY A 36 -6.62 -0.49 33.52
C GLY A 36 -6.39 -1.82 32.76
N ASN A 37 -6.32 -2.96 33.45
CA ASN A 37 -6.13 -4.26 32.80
C ASN A 37 -7.32 -4.63 31.90
N GLN A 38 -8.54 -4.45 32.41
CA GLN A 38 -9.77 -4.67 31.64
C GLN A 38 -9.88 -3.70 30.46
N ALA A 39 -9.50 -2.43 30.66
CA ALA A 39 -9.52 -1.44 29.58
C ALA A 39 -8.58 -1.83 28.45
N ILE A 40 -7.33 -2.23 28.77
CA ILE A 40 -6.36 -2.69 27.78
C ILE A 40 -6.84 -3.94 27.07
N GLN A 41 -7.45 -4.89 27.79
CA GLN A 41 -8.04 -6.09 27.20
C GLN A 41 -9.12 -5.72 26.16
N MET A 42 -10.06 -4.84 26.52
CA MET A 42 -11.13 -4.38 25.61
C MET A 42 -10.59 -3.64 24.39
N ILE A 43 -9.54 -2.84 24.56
CA ILE A 43 -8.83 -2.21 23.44
C ILE A 43 -8.17 -3.27 22.55
N GLY A 44 -7.51 -4.27 23.15
CA GLY A 44 -6.84 -5.37 22.45
C GLY A 44 -7.80 -6.36 21.73
N GLU A 45 -9.05 -6.45 22.18
CA GLU A 45 -10.15 -7.18 21.55
C GLU A 45 -10.79 -6.41 20.38
N ASN A 46 -10.40 -5.14 20.20
CA ASN A 46 -10.85 -4.22 19.14
C ASN A 46 -12.38 -4.15 18.96
N ILE A 47 -13.06 -3.89 20.07
CA ILE A 47 -14.52 -3.77 20.13
C ILE A 47 -15.02 -2.52 19.36
N GLY A 48 -14.11 -1.66 18.87
CA GLY A 48 -14.39 -0.45 18.10
C GLY A 48 -14.77 0.72 19.00
N ILE A 49 -13.87 1.11 19.90
CA ILE A 49 -14.04 2.21 20.86
C ILE A 49 -13.83 3.55 20.13
N ASP A 50 -14.80 4.45 20.23
CA ASP A 50 -14.73 5.79 19.62
C ASP A 50 -14.23 6.87 20.59
N LEU A 51 -14.31 6.61 21.90
CA LEU A 51 -13.81 7.47 22.97
C LEU A 51 -13.59 6.65 24.24
N MET A 52 -12.51 6.92 24.97
CA MET A 52 -12.31 6.40 26.32
C MET A 52 -12.43 7.52 27.36
N LEU A 53 -13.27 7.32 28.37
CA LEU A 53 -13.27 8.07 29.62
C LEU A 53 -12.45 7.27 30.64
N LEU A 54 -11.33 7.82 31.10
CA LEU A 54 -10.35 7.08 31.89
C LEU A 54 -10.10 7.75 33.23
N ASP A 55 -10.45 7.09 34.32
CA ASP A 55 -10.07 7.55 35.65
C ASP A 55 -8.56 7.42 35.90
N ILE A 56 -8.00 8.31 36.73
CA ILE A 56 -6.59 8.25 37.11
C ILE A 56 -6.34 7.17 38.16
N ASN A 57 -7.16 7.12 39.21
CA ASN A 57 -6.88 6.41 40.45
C ASN A 57 -7.71 5.12 40.52
N MET A 58 -7.19 4.06 39.92
CA MET A 58 -7.86 2.76 39.88
C MET A 58 -6.95 1.66 40.46
N PRO A 59 -7.53 0.58 41.04
CA PRO A 59 -6.74 -0.54 41.53
C PRO A 59 -6.11 -1.33 40.37
N GLN A 60 -5.07 -2.10 40.70
CA GLN A 60 -4.29 -2.97 39.79
C GLN A 60 -3.45 -2.23 38.74
N MET A 61 -4.08 -1.39 37.92
CA MET A 61 -3.42 -0.58 36.90
C MET A 61 -4.10 0.78 36.82
N ASP A 62 -3.31 1.84 37.02
CA ASP A 62 -3.78 3.22 37.06
C ASP A 62 -3.95 3.83 35.64
N GLY A 63 -4.61 4.99 35.57
CA GLY A 63 -4.86 5.66 34.28
C GLY A 63 -3.58 6.07 33.54
N PHE A 64 -2.51 6.43 34.24
CA PHE A 64 -1.24 6.77 33.60
C PHE A 64 -0.54 5.53 33.04
N GLU A 65 -0.64 4.39 33.70
CA GLU A 65 -0.14 3.11 33.20
C GLU A 65 -0.89 2.68 31.94
N VAL A 66 -2.21 2.87 31.88
CA VAL A 66 -3.01 2.66 30.67
C VAL A 66 -2.52 3.58 29.54
N LEU A 67 -2.36 4.89 29.79
CA LEU A 67 -1.85 5.82 28.78
C LEU A 67 -0.45 5.46 28.30
N LYS A 68 0.43 5.00 29.20
CA LYS A 68 1.78 4.54 28.84
C LYS A 68 1.71 3.31 27.93
N TRP A 69 0.84 2.35 28.24
CA TRP A 69 0.59 1.20 27.39
C TRP A 69 0.03 1.64 26.03
N MET A 70 -0.96 2.52 26.00
CA MET A 70 -1.55 3.00 24.74
C MET A 70 -0.57 3.78 23.87
N LYS A 71 0.38 4.51 24.48
CA LYS A 71 1.45 5.22 23.79
C LYS A 71 2.46 4.25 23.18
N LEU A 72 2.82 3.19 23.91
CA LEU A 72 3.67 2.11 23.40
C LEU A 72 2.98 1.35 22.26
N SER A 73 1.67 1.10 22.40
CA SER A 73 0.83 0.40 21.44
C SER A 73 0.24 1.29 20.34
N GLN A 74 0.60 2.58 20.30
CA GLN A 74 0.14 3.57 19.31
C GLN A 74 -1.38 3.67 19.11
N CYS A 75 -2.19 3.21 20.06
CA CYS A 75 -3.66 3.24 19.97
C CYS A 75 -4.26 4.54 20.55
N ILE A 76 -3.46 5.30 21.31
CA ILE A 76 -3.83 6.65 21.80
C ILE A 76 -4.00 7.65 20.65
N GLU A 77 -3.54 7.30 19.45
CA GLU A 77 -3.65 8.11 18.23
C GLU A 77 -5.02 7.91 17.56
N GLU A 78 -5.61 6.73 17.70
CA GLU A 78 -6.87 6.35 17.09
C GLU A 78 -8.07 6.56 18.02
N THR A 79 -7.87 6.29 19.31
CA THR A 79 -8.91 6.35 20.33
C THR A 79 -8.66 7.58 21.21
N PRO A 80 -9.47 8.64 21.08
CA PRO A 80 -9.36 9.80 21.95
C PRO A 80 -9.62 9.39 23.40
N VAL A 81 -8.79 9.91 24.31
CA VAL A 81 -8.91 9.66 25.74
C VAL A 81 -9.24 10.96 26.45
N ILE A 82 -10.31 10.96 27.22
CA ILE A 82 -10.62 12.01 28.18
C ILE A 82 -10.35 11.47 29.57
N MET A 83 -9.37 12.06 30.25
CA MET A 83 -9.04 11.68 31.62
C MET A 83 -10.08 12.24 32.59
N ILE A 84 -10.40 11.46 33.62
CA ILE A 84 -11.30 11.81 34.70
C ILE A 84 -10.50 11.82 36.00
N SER A 85 -10.66 12.85 36.83
CA SER A 85 -9.97 12.88 38.12
C SER A 85 -10.57 13.84 39.13
N SER A 86 -10.38 13.50 40.40
CA SER A 86 -10.70 14.32 41.57
C SER A 86 -9.57 15.28 41.96
N GLU A 87 -8.40 15.18 41.32
CA GLU A 87 -7.22 15.99 41.60
C GLU A 87 -7.19 17.24 40.71
N GLU A 88 -7.10 18.42 41.32
CA GLU A 88 -6.97 19.72 40.63
C GLU A 88 -5.51 20.13 40.37
N SER A 89 -4.55 19.24 40.64
CA SER A 89 -3.13 19.51 40.45
C SER A 89 -2.81 19.82 39.00
N VAL A 90 -2.30 21.03 38.77
CA VAL A 90 -1.81 21.48 37.45
C VAL A 90 -0.71 20.56 36.91
N GLU A 91 0.09 19.97 37.80
CA GLU A 91 1.17 19.05 37.42
C GLU A 91 0.62 17.74 36.85
N THR A 92 -0.40 17.17 37.49
CA THR A 92 -1.08 15.94 37.04
C THR A 92 -1.74 16.17 35.69
N MET A 93 -2.42 17.31 35.50
CA MET A 93 -3.02 17.68 34.21
C MET A 93 -1.96 17.84 33.11
N ARG A 94 -0.84 18.53 33.40
CA ARG A 94 0.25 18.71 32.44
C ARG A 94 0.82 17.37 31.99
N LYS A 95 1.13 16.49 32.96
CA LYS A 95 1.62 15.13 32.69
C LYS A 95 0.65 14.35 31.80
N ALA A 96 -0.65 14.45 32.04
CA ALA A 96 -1.66 13.76 31.24
C ALA A 96 -1.66 14.24 29.77
N TYR A 97 -1.62 15.55 29.54
CA TYR A 97 -1.50 16.11 28.18
C TYR A 97 -0.19 15.71 27.47
N GLU A 98 0.94 15.68 28.17
CA GLU A 98 2.22 15.19 27.62
C GLU A 98 2.17 13.70 27.23
N MET A 99 1.28 12.93 27.86
CA MET A 99 1.03 11.54 27.52
C MET A 99 0.07 11.36 26.34
N GLY A 100 -0.55 12.45 25.85
CA GLY A 100 -1.27 12.48 24.58
C GLY A 100 -2.78 12.32 24.69
N ILE A 101 -3.37 12.58 25.86
CA ILE A 101 -4.84 12.66 26.02
C ILE A 101 -5.43 13.78 25.17
N THR A 102 -6.72 13.64 24.86
CA THR A 102 -7.46 14.68 24.13
C THR A 102 -7.95 15.77 25.08
N ASP A 103 -8.45 15.37 26.24
CA ASP A 103 -9.03 16.33 27.19
C ASP A 103 -9.13 15.76 28.61
N TYR A 104 -9.58 16.59 29.56
CA TYR A 104 -9.69 16.26 30.98
C TYR A 104 -11.03 16.72 31.57
N ILE A 105 -11.61 15.92 32.47
CA ILE A 105 -12.82 16.21 33.23
C ILE A 105 -12.51 16.10 34.73
N THR A 106 -12.67 17.23 35.44
CA THR A 106 -12.57 17.30 36.90
C THR A 106 -13.85 16.82 37.57
N ARG A 107 -13.73 16.20 38.74
CA ARG A 107 -14.84 15.94 39.66
C ARG A 107 -15.02 17.11 40.64
N PRO A 108 -16.24 17.41 41.13
CA PRO A 108 -17.51 16.74 40.84
C PRO A 108 -17.98 16.94 39.39
N PHE A 109 -18.65 15.94 38.82
CA PHE A 109 -19.08 15.97 37.43
C PHE A 109 -20.20 16.98 37.19
N ASP A 110 -20.04 17.83 36.18
CA ASP A 110 -21.11 18.65 35.63
C ASP A 110 -21.63 18.00 34.33
N SER A 111 -22.94 17.75 34.27
CA SER A 111 -23.57 17.03 33.15
C SER A 111 -23.43 17.77 31.82
N VAL A 112 -23.46 19.11 31.84
CA VAL A 112 -23.28 19.95 30.65
C VAL A 112 -21.84 19.87 30.16
N ILE A 113 -20.87 19.96 31.07
CA ILE A 113 -19.44 19.86 30.74
C ILE A 113 -19.10 18.49 30.16
N VAL A 114 -19.49 17.41 30.84
CA VAL A 114 -19.23 16.02 30.39
C VAL A 114 -19.80 15.80 28.99
N LYS A 115 -21.09 16.13 28.81
CA LYS A 115 -21.77 15.95 27.53
C LYS A 115 -21.12 16.77 26.42
N LYS A 116 -20.75 18.02 26.68
CA LYS A 116 -20.16 18.88 25.66
C LYS A 116 -18.75 18.46 25.27
N ARG A 117 -17.91 18.05 26.23
CA ARG A 117 -16.55 17.54 25.95
C ARG A 117 -16.60 16.24 25.14
N VAL A 118 -17.44 15.27 25.55
CA VAL A 118 -17.63 14.02 24.82
C VAL A 118 -18.12 14.28 23.38
N GLN A 119 -19.15 15.10 23.20
CA GLN A 119 -19.69 15.43 21.88
C GLN A 119 -18.67 16.13 20.98
N ASN A 120 -17.94 17.10 21.50
CA ASN A 120 -16.94 17.83 20.72
C ASN A 120 -15.79 16.92 20.29
N THR A 121 -15.29 16.08 21.20
CA THR A 121 -14.21 15.13 20.91
C THR A 121 -14.64 14.08 19.89
N LEU A 122 -15.81 13.46 20.08
CA LEU A 122 -16.34 12.49 19.11
C LEU A 122 -16.57 13.14 17.74
N GLY A 123 -17.10 14.36 17.70
CA GLY A 123 -17.32 15.11 16.45
C GLY A 123 -16.01 15.44 15.73
N LEU A 124 -14.98 15.86 16.46
CA LEU A 124 -13.65 16.14 15.91
C LEU A 124 -13.04 14.89 15.26
N TYR A 125 -13.02 13.78 15.99
CA TYR A 125 -12.42 12.53 15.49
C TYR A 125 -13.23 11.89 14.37
N ALA A 126 -14.56 11.97 14.41
CA ALA A 126 -15.41 11.53 13.30
C ALA A 126 -15.15 12.37 12.04
N ASN A 127 -15.03 13.69 12.16
CA ASN A 127 -14.70 14.56 11.04
C ASN A 127 -13.31 14.27 10.48
N GLN A 128 -12.31 14.04 11.35
CA GLN A 128 -10.96 13.67 10.94
C GLN A 128 -10.94 12.35 10.16
N LYS A 129 -11.57 11.28 10.69
CA LYS A 129 -11.72 9.99 10.00
C LYS A 129 -12.40 10.17 8.63
N ARG A 130 -13.46 10.98 8.56
CA ARG A 130 -14.16 11.27 7.31
C ARG A 130 -13.26 11.99 6.29
N LEU A 131 -12.49 12.99 6.71
CA LEU A 131 -11.59 13.74 5.82
C LEU A 131 -10.49 12.83 5.26
N ILE A 132 -9.90 11.98 6.11
CA ILE A 132 -8.89 11.01 5.69
C ILE A 132 -9.48 10.07 4.63
N ASN A 133 -10.67 9.51 4.87
CA ASN A 133 -11.31 8.62 3.91
C ASN A 133 -11.59 9.31 2.57
N VAL A 134 -12.10 10.56 2.59
CA VAL A 134 -12.34 11.33 1.35
C VAL A 134 -11.04 11.55 0.58
N VAL A 135 -9.94 11.88 1.26
CA VAL A 135 -8.63 12.06 0.60
C VAL A 135 -8.13 10.74 0.02
N VAL A 136 -8.21 9.64 0.77
CA VAL A 136 -7.81 8.31 0.30
C VAL A 136 -8.61 7.90 -0.94
N ASP A 137 -9.93 8.04 -0.90
CA ASP A 137 -10.81 7.72 -2.01
C ASP A 137 -10.49 8.57 -3.25
N GLN A 138 -10.27 9.88 -3.07
CA GLN A 138 -9.92 10.78 -4.17
C GLN A 138 -8.57 10.45 -4.81
N VAL A 139 -7.57 10.08 -4.00
CA VAL A 139 -6.26 9.69 -4.53
C VAL A 139 -6.36 8.37 -5.29
N TYR A 140 -7.10 7.39 -4.76
CA TYR A 140 -7.34 6.12 -5.43
C TYR A 140 -8.04 6.32 -6.78
N GLU A 141 -9.11 7.12 -6.81
CA GLU A 141 -9.83 7.44 -8.04
C GLU A 141 -8.93 8.15 -9.07
N LYS A 142 -8.09 9.10 -8.62
CA LYS A 142 -7.16 9.81 -9.49
C LYS A 142 -6.10 8.88 -10.09
N GLU A 143 -5.54 7.97 -9.29
CA GLU A 143 -4.52 7.03 -9.75
C GLU A 143 -5.11 5.98 -10.69
N GLU A 144 -6.32 5.49 -10.40
CA GLU A 144 -7.03 4.58 -11.31
C GLU A 144 -7.32 5.24 -12.66
N ASN A 145 -7.80 6.49 -12.64
CA ASN A 145 -8.00 7.27 -13.86
C ASN A 145 -6.68 7.49 -14.64
N ASN A 146 -5.57 7.77 -13.95
CA ASN A 146 -4.25 7.88 -14.57
C ASN A 146 -3.81 6.55 -15.21
N ASN A 147 -4.02 5.43 -14.53
CA ASN A 147 -3.72 4.09 -15.03
C ASN A 147 -4.56 3.74 -16.27
N ILE A 148 -5.85 4.07 -16.27
CA ILE A 148 -6.74 3.90 -17.43
C ILE A 148 -6.25 4.76 -18.60
N MET A 149 -5.92 6.04 -18.38
CA MET A 149 -5.40 6.92 -19.43
C MET A 149 -4.10 6.38 -20.04
N ILE A 150 -3.17 5.90 -19.22
CA ILE A 150 -1.91 5.31 -19.71
C ILE A 150 -2.22 4.06 -20.55
N ARG A 151 -3.11 3.17 -20.10
CA ARG A 151 -3.51 1.99 -20.88
C ARG A 151 -4.14 2.36 -22.22
N ILE A 152 -4.94 3.43 -22.27
CA ILE A 152 -5.51 3.94 -23.53
C ILE A 152 -4.39 4.41 -24.45
N LEU A 153 -3.44 5.21 -23.95
CA LEU A 153 -2.28 5.66 -24.73
C LEU A 153 -1.43 4.48 -25.20
N SER A 154 -1.21 3.47 -24.36
CA SER A 154 -0.49 2.25 -24.72
C SER A 154 -1.18 1.49 -25.84
N ASN A 155 -2.51 1.36 -25.79
CA ASN A 155 -3.27 0.72 -26.85
C ASN A 155 -3.19 1.50 -28.16
N VAL A 156 -3.22 2.84 -28.11
CA VAL A 156 -3.07 3.69 -29.30
C VAL A 156 -1.69 3.51 -29.92
N LEU A 157 -0.62 3.54 -29.13
CA LEU A 157 0.75 3.35 -29.61
C LEU A 157 0.99 1.92 -30.11
N GLY A 158 0.55 0.92 -29.34
CA GLY A 158 0.64 -0.50 -29.69
C GLY A 158 -0.23 -0.90 -30.89
N SER A 159 -1.25 -0.11 -31.28
CA SER A 159 -2.00 -0.38 -32.51
C SER A 159 -1.20 -0.08 -33.78
N ARG A 160 -0.17 0.77 -33.71
CA ARG A 160 0.69 1.12 -34.87
C ARG A 160 1.99 0.35 -34.92
N ASN A 161 2.43 -0.22 -33.81
CA ASN A 161 3.70 -0.94 -33.69
C ASN A 161 3.46 -2.39 -33.26
N SER A 162 4.36 -3.29 -33.60
CA SER A 162 4.33 -4.68 -33.11
C SER A 162 4.63 -4.85 -31.60
N GLU A 163 4.85 -3.76 -30.87
CA GLU A 163 5.08 -3.77 -29.42
C GLU A 163 3.76 -3.99 -28.68
N SER A 164 3.75 -4.90 -27.70
CA SER A 164 2.55 -5.23 -26.92
C SER A 164 2.09 -4.05 -26.06
N SER A 165 0.79 -3.97 -25.77
CA SER A 165 0.25 -2.97 -24.84
C SER A 165 0.80 -3.10 -23.40
N GLU A 166 1.41 -4.25 -23.08
CA GLU A 166 2.08 -4.55 -21.81
C GLU A 166 3.45 -3.86 -21.68
N HIS A 167 4.13 -3.54 -22.80
CA HIS A 167 5.45 -2.90 -22.81
C HIS A 167 5.49 -1.61 -21.98
N ILE A 168 4.56 -0.68 -22.19
CA ILE A 168 4.53 0.60 -21.46
C ILE A 168 4.30 0.37 -19.96
N LEU A 169 3.53 -0.66 -19.58
CA LEU A 169 3.33 -1.00 -18.18
C LEU A 169 4.63 -1.55 -17.55
N HIS A 170 5.35 -2.41 -18.27
CA HIS A 170 6.64 -2.93 -17.83
C HIS A 170 7.68 -1.80 -17.69
N ILE A 171 7.78 -0.90 -18.67
CA ILE A 171 8.67 0.26 -18.60
C ILE A 171 8.35 1.11 -17.37
N ARG A 172 7.07 1.36 -17.08
CA ARG A 172 6.65 2.13 -15.90
C ARG A 172 7.13 1.46 -14.61
N THR A 173 6.80 0.17 -14.41
CA THR A 173 7.15 -0.58 -13.20
C THR A 173 8.67 -0.70 -13.03
N ALA A 174 9.40 -1.06 -14.09
CA ALA A 174 10.85 -1.19 -14.06
C ALA A 174 11.55 0.16 -13.82
N THR A 175 11.04 1.26 -14.37
CA THR A 175 11.54 2.62 -14.10
C THR A 175 11.41 2.96 -12.61
N GLU A 176 10.25 2.70 -12.01
CA GLU A 176 10.05 2.95 -10.58
C GLU A 176 11.02 2.13 -9.72
N MET A 177 11.17 0.83 -10.02
CA MET A 177 12.10 -0.05 -9.30
C MET A 177 13.55 0.46 -9.38
N MET A 178 13.99 0.86 -10.57
CA MET A 178 15.33 1.40 -10.79
C MET A 178 15.56 2.70 -10.01
N LEU A 179 14.59 3.63 -10.00
CA LEU A 179 14.69 4.88 -9.26
C LEU A 179 14.74 4.64 -7.74
N ARG A 180 13.89 3.74 -7.23
CA ARG A 180 13.89 3.36 -5.81
C ARG A 180 15.18 2.68 -5.39
N GLN A 181 15.78 1.87 -6.27
CA GLN A 181 17.08 1.29 -6.01
C GLN A 181 18.18 2.34 -6.06
N LEU A 182 18.14 3.26 -7.03
CA LEU A 182 19.12 4.33 -7.19
C LEU A 182 19.29 5.17 -5.91
N VAL A 183 18.17 5.61 -5.31
CA VAL A 183 18.17 6.39 -4.06
C VAL A 183 18.73 5.60 -2.87
N LYS A 184 18.62 4.26 -2.89
CA LYS A 184 19.25 3.40 -1.87
C LYS A 184 20.74 3.18 -2.14
N THR A 185 21.14 3.15 -3.41
CA THR A 185 22.51 2.83 -3.83
C THR A 185 23.45 4.04 -3.73
N THR A 186 22.94 5.27 -3.87
CA THR A 186 23.77 6.49 -3.83
C THR A 186 23.00 7.73 -3.37
N ASP A 187 23.69 8.64 -2.68
CA ASP A 187 23.21 9.99 -2.34
C ASP A 187 23.52 11.03 -3.44
N ALA A 188 24.15 10.63 -4.55
CA ALA A 188 24.51 11.55 -5.63
C ALA A 188 23.28 12.19 -6.31
N TYR A 189 22.15 11.47 -6.34
CA TYR A 189 20.89 11.92 -6.92
C TYR A 189 19.84 12.09 -5.81
N HIS A 190 19.49 13.34 -5.54
CA HIS A 190 18.50 13.69 -4.53
C HIS A 190 17.09 13.65 -5.13
N LEU A 191 16.53 12.45 -5.27
CA LEU A 191 15.16 12.27 -5.78
C LEU A 191 14.17 12.19 -4.62
N THR A 192 13.12 13.00 -4.70
CA THR A 192 11.97 12.88 -3.80
C THR A 192 11.00 11.82 -4.30
N GLU A 193 10.01 11.42 -3.49
CA GLU A 193 8.94 10.53 -3.96
C GLU A 193 8.12 11.16 -5.09
N THR A 194 7.94 12.49 -5.06
CA THR A 194 7.33 13.25 -6.16
C THR A 194 8.20 13.16 -7.42
N ASP A 195 9.51 13.30 -7.24
CA ASP A 195 10.61 12.88 -8.11
C ASP A 195 10.30 11.63 -8.94
N ILE A 196 10.24 10.53 -8.17
CA ILE A 196 10.06 9.18 -8.67
C ILE A 196 8.73 9.04 -9.39
N ALA A 197 7.64 9.52 -8.80
CA ALA A 197 6.29 9.43 -9.38
C ALA A 197 6.19 10.17 -10.73
N ILE A 198 6.82 11.35 -10.85
CA ILE A 198 6.87 12.12 -12.09
C ILE A 198 7.64 11.37 -13.17
N ILE A 199 8.85 10.87 -12.86
CA ILE A 199 9.69 10.15 -13.84
C ILE A 199 9.00 8.85 -14.28
N THR A 200 8.42 8.10 -13.34
CA THR A 200 7.65 6.89 -13.62
C THR A 200 6.44 7.17 -14.53
N THR A 201 5.74 8.29 -14.33
CA THR A 201 4.62 8.67 -15.20
C THR A 201 5.12 9.10 -16.58
N ALA A 202 6.19 9.90 -16.62
CA ALA A 202 6.81 10.40 -17.85
C ALA A 202 7.40 9.27 -18.72
N SER A 203 7.90 8.18 -18.13
CA SER A 203 8.45 7.04 -18.87
C SER A 203 7.42 6.38 -19.79
N SER A 204 6.13 6.48 -19.48
CA SER A 204 5.05 5.95 -20.32
C SER A 204 4.92 6.69 -21.67
N LEU A 205 5.53 7.86 -21.81
CA LEU A 205 5.46 8.71 -22.99
C LEU A 205 6.71 8.67 -23.87
N HIS A 206 7.77 7.97 -23.45
CA HIS A 206 9.09 8.00 -24.10
C HIS A 206 9.04 7.82 -25.63
N ASP A 207 8.13 6.94 -26.07
CA ASP A 207 7.97 6.54 -27.46
C ASP A 207 6.76 7.18 -28.18
N ILE A 208 6.12 8.20 -27.61
CA ILE A 208 4.94 8.84 -28.21
C ILE A 208 5.20 9.34 -29.65
N GLY A 209 6.45 9.71 -29.95
CA GLY A 209 6.86 10.17 -31.27
C GLY A 209 6.81 9.10 -32.36
N LYS A 210 6.78 7.80 -32.01
CA LYS A 210 6.63 6.69 -32.98
C LYS A 210 5.34 6.82 -33.79
N ILE A 211 4.34 7.55 -33.28
CA ILE A 211 3.08 7.80 -34.00
C ILE A 211 3.28 8.48 -35.36
N ARG A 212 4.36 9.24 -35.57
CA ARG A 212 4.65 9.90 -36.85
C ARG A 212 5.73 9.19 -37.69
N ILE A 213 6.22 8.03 -37.24
CA ILE A 213 7.14 7.21 -38.04
C ILE A 213 6.35 6.46 -39.12
N PRO A 214 6.84 6.39 -40.37
CA PRO A 214 6.21 5.61 -41.44
C PRO A 214 6.04 4.14 -41.05
N GLU A 215 4.89 3.56 -41.39
CA GLU A 215 4.51 2.21 -40.96
C GLU A 215 5.42 1.14 -41.57
N GLU A 216 5.91 1.37 -42.78
CA GLU A 216 6.84 0.48 -43.50
C GLU A 216 8.20 0.41 -42.81
N ILE A 217 8.60 1.47 -42.09
CA ILE A 217 9.84 1.51 -41.31
C ILE A 217 9.58 0.93 -39.91
N LEU A 218 8.48 1.33 -39.28
CA LEU A 218 8.12 0.91 -37.93
C LEU A 218 7.90 -0.61 -37.82
N ASN A 219 7.23 -1.21 -38.79
CA ASN A 219 6.86 -2.63 -38.80
C ASN A 219 7.70 -3.48 -39.76
N LYS A 220 8.88 -2.99 -40.18
CA LYS A 220 9.74 -3.72 -41.12
C LYS A 220 10.17 -5.09 -40.55
N PRO A 221 9.87 -6.22 -41.22
CA PRO A 221 10.29 -7.55 -40.77
C PRO A 221 11.76 -7.79 -41.12
N GLY A 222 12.68 -7.11 -40.43
CA GLY A 222 14.12 -7.22 -40.65
C GLY A 222 14.91 -6.03 -40.12
N ARG A 223 16.22 -6.01 -40.40
CA ARG A 223 17.08 -4.87 -40.04
C ARG A 223 16.73 -3.65 -40.90
N LEU A 224 16.69 -2.48 -40.25
CA LEU A 224 16.59 -1.19 -40.94
C LEU A 224 17.88 -0.90 -41.71
N THR A 225 17.77 -0.25 -42.87
CA THR A 225 18.94 0.38 -43.53
C THR A 225 19.39 1.60 -42.75
N ASP A 226 20.57 2.14 -43.05
CA ASP A 226 21.09 3.33 -42.37
C ASP A 226 20.17 4.55 -42.58
N GLU A 227 19.54 4.68 -43.75
CA GLU A 227 18.56 5.72 -44.06
C GLU A 227 17.26 5.54 -43.27
N GLU A 228 16.73 4.32 -43.22
CA GLU A 228 15.54 3.99 -42.44
C GLU A 228 15.78 4.17 -40.95
N PHE A 229 16.97 3.79 -40.46
CA PHE A 229 17.36 4.00 -39.07
C PHE A 229 17.50 5.48 -38.74
N LYS A 230 18.01 6.31 -39.66
CA LYS A 230 17.99 7.78 -39.49
C LYS A 230 16.57 8.31 -39.32
N ILE A 231 15.61 7.81 -40.09
CA ILE A 231 14.19 8.19 -39.93
C ILE A 231 13.66 7.68 -38.59
N MET A 232 13.91 6.42 -38.22
CA MET A 232 13.49 5.85 -36.94
C MET A 232 13.95 6.70 -35.75
N LYS A 233 15.21 7.15 -35.73
CA LYS A 233 15.77 7.99 -34.64
C LYS A 233 15.00 9.29 -34.40
N THR A 234 14.29 9.80 -35.41
CA THR A 234 13.51 11.04 -35.29
C THR A 234 12.30 10.92 -34.37
N HIS A 235 11.89 9.72 -33.93
CA HIS A 235 10.77 9.61 -32.97
C HIS A 235 11.07 10.35 -31.66
N SER A 236 12.33 10.36 -31.20
CA SER A 236 12.77 11.10 -30.02
C SER A 236 12.51 12.62 -30.17
N GLU A 237 12.92 13.17 -31.32
CA GLU A 237 12.66 14.54 -31.77
C GLU A 237 11.19 14.88 -31.82
N ILE A 238 10.44 14.03 -32.49
CA ILE A 238 9.02 14.21 -32.73
C ILE A 238 8.26 14.18 -31.41
N GLY A 239 8.54 13.20 -30.54
CA GLY A 239 7.90 13.07 -29.24
C GLY A 239 8.15 14.31 -28.37
N ALA A 240 9.39 14.78 -28.32
CA ALA A 240 9.75 16.01 -27.62
C ALA A 240 9.03 17.24 -28.20
N SER A 241 8.97 17.39 -29.53
CA SER A 241 8.20 18.47 -30.16
C SER A 241 6.72 18.40 -29.81
N MET A 242 6.13 17.20 -29.84
CA MET A 242 4.71 16.99 -29.52
C MET A 242 4.38 17.46 -28.10
N ILE A 243 5.21 17.13 -27.11
CA ILE A 243 5.01 17.60 -25.73
C ILE A 243 5.10 19.13 -25.65
N ARG A 244 6.07 19.74 -26.35
CA ARG A 244 6.25 21.19 -26.37
C ARG A 244 5.11 21.93 -27.06
N ASP A 245 4.54 21.35 -28.10
CA ASP A 245 3.44 21.92 -28.88
C ASP A 245 2.09 21.84 -28.15
N MET A 246 1.96 21.00 -27.12
CA MET A 246 0.80 20.99 -26.25
C MET A 246 0.77 22.28 -25.41
N HIS A 247 -0.37 22.97 -25.37
CA HIS A 247 -0.54 24.28 -24.72
C HIS A 247 -0.58 24.18 -23.18
N PHE A 248 0.33 23.40 -22.59
CA PHE A 248 0.55 23.30 -21.15
C PHE A 248 1.57 24.34 -20.67
N LEU A 249 1.57 24.59 -19.36
CA LEU A 249 2.68 25.29 -18.71
C LEU A 249 3.94 24.43 -18.88
N GLN A 250 4.89 24.90 -19.70
CA GLN A 250 6.10 24.13 -20.05
C GLN A 250 6.99 23.86 -18.83
N ASP A 251 6.95 24.76 -17.84
CA ASP A 251 7.66 24.61 -16.57
C ASP A 251 6.96 23.65 -15.59
N HIS A 252 5.82 23.07 -15.96
CA HIS A 252 5.17 22.06 -15.13
C HIS A 252 6.08 20.82 -15.05
N PRO A 253 6.45 20.34 -13.85
CA PRO A 253 7.46 19.28 -13.69
C PRO A 253 7.23 18.04 -14.55
N LEU A 254 5.99 17.55 -14.61
CA LEU A 254 5.65 16.40 -15.47
C LEU A 254 5.85 16.65 -16.97
N VAL A 255 5.54 17.86 -17.45
CA VAL A 255 5.67 18.22 -18.87
C VAL A 255 7.15 18.31 -19.23
N HIS A 256 7.94 18.96 -18.37
CA HIS A 256 9.39 19.04 -18.52
C HIS A 256 10.04 17.66 -18.52
N THR A 257 9.75 16.82 -17.53
CA THR A 257 10.33 15.46 -17.45
C THR A 257 9.88 14.57 -18.62
N ALA A 258 8.61 14.65 -19.05
CA ALA A 258 8.14 13.94 -20.24
C ALA A 258 8.89 14.39 -21.50
N TRP A 259 9.14 15.70 -21.64
CA TRP A 259 9.94 16.24 -22.73
C TRP A 259 11.38 15.71 -22.72
N GLU A 260 12.06 15.72 -21.56
CA GLU A 260 13.42 15.19 -21.40
C GLU A 260 13.50 13.71 -21.77
N VAL A 261 12.56 12.91 -21.25
CA VAL A 261 12.50 11.47 -21.52
C VAL A 261 12.29 11.21 -23.00
N CYS A 262 11.30 11.84 -23.63
CA CYS A 262 11.08 11.72 -25.08
C CYS A 262 12.33 12.10 -25.88
N ARG A 263 12.97 13.22 -25.52
CA ARG A 263 14.12 13.75 -26.25
C ARG A 263 15.36 12.86 -26.08
N TRP A 264 15.64 12.37 -24.87
CA TRP A 264 16.97 11.87 -24.53
C TRP A 264 17.04 10.43 -24.01
N HIS A 265 15.95 9.65 -23.97
CA HIS A 265 16.02 8.25 -23.54
C HIS A 265 16.92 7.35 -24.43
N HIS A 266 17.33 7.82 -25.60
CA HIS A 266 18.32 7.15 -26.46
C HIS A 266 19.73 7.77 -26.43
N GLU A 267 19.95 8.76 -25.56
CA GLU A 267 21.31 9.23 -25.28
C GLU A 267 22.11 8.14 -24.57
N ARG A 268 23.42 8.14 -24.81
CA ARG A 268 24.34 7.14 -24.24
C ARG A 268 25.37 7.83 -23.39
N TRP A 269 25.75 7.19 -22.29
CA TRP A 269 26.73 7.74 -21.34
C TRP A 269 28.06 8.12 -21.99
N ASP A 270 28.43 7.46 -23.09
CA ASP A 270 29.64 7.71 -23.87
C ASP A 270 29.54 8.84 -24.90
N GLY A 271 28.38 9.50 -25.04
CA GLY A 271 28.13 10.56 -26.02
C GLY A 271 27.86 10.05 -27.44
N LYS A 272 27.69 8.73 -27.63
CA LYS A 272 27.41 8.13 -28.95
C LYS A 272 25.91 7.89 -29.19
N GLY A 273 25.07 8.43 -28.32
CA GLY A 273 23.62 8.36 -28.42
C GLY A 273 23.06 9.35 -29.45
N TYR A 274 21.75 9.51 -29.41
CA TYR A 274 21.03 10.48 -30.22
C TYR A 274 19.86 11.02 -29.38
N PRO A 275 19.28 12.17 -29.74
CA PRO A 275 19.53 13.02 -30.93
C PRO A 275 20.65 14.06 -30.78
N ASP A 276 21.03 14.45 -29.57
CA ASP A 276 21.93 15.57 -29.28
C ASP A 276 23.37 15.14 -28.99
N GLY A 277 23.59 13.86 -28.66
CA GLY A 277 24.93 13.31 -28.37
C GLY A 277 25.46 13.73 -27.00
N LEU A 278 24.55 13.91 -26.03
CA LEU A 278 24.87 14.28 -24.65
C LEU A 278 25.75 13.22 -23.98
N LYS A 279 26.65 13.64 -23.10
CA LYS A 279 27.63 12.75 -22.46
C LYS A 279 27.58 12.81 -20.94
N GLY A 280 27.60 11.64 -20.30
CA GLY A 280 27.65 11.53 -18.85
C GLY A 280 26.44 12.21 -18.18
N GLU A 281 26.73 13.08 -17.21
CA GLU A 281 25.74 13.81 -16.41
C GLU A 281 25.02 14.93 -17.18
N GLU A 282 25.38 15.19 -18.45
CA GLU A 282 24.60 16.08 -19.31
C GLU A 282 23.22 15.47 -19.64
N ILE A 283 23.12 14.14 -19.61
CA ILE A 283 21.86 13.42 -19.77
C ILE A 283 21.11 13.49 -18.44
N PRO A 284 19.86 13.96 -18.38
CA PRO A 284 19.13 13.99 -17.12
C PRO A 284 18.86 12.58 -16.61
N ILE A 285 18.86 12.41 -15.28
CA ILE A 285 18.70 11.11 -14.64
C ILE A 285 17.39 10.40 -15.04
N SER A 286 16.33 11.17 -15.33
CA SER A 286 15.06 10.69 -15.87
C SER A 286 15.26 9.90 -17.17
N ALA A 287 15.97 10.49 -18.14
CA ALA A 287 16.28 9.86 -19.41
C ALA A 287 17.27 8.69 -19.27
N GLN A 288 18.28 8.82 -18.41
CA GLN A 288 19.25 7.74 -18.18
C GLN A 288 18.59 6.46 -17.65
N VAL A 289 17.66 6.59 -16.68
CA VAL A 289 16.94 5.45 -16.10
C VAL A 289 15.99 4.82 -17.12
N VAL A 290 15.24 5.64 -17.86
CA VAL A 290 14.34 5.11 -18.90
C VAL A 290 15.12 4.42 -20.01
N SER A 291 16.30 4.93 -20.38
CA SER A 291 17.17 4.33 -21.40
C SER A 291 17.56 2.88 -21.11
N ILE A 292 18.07 2.61 -19.90
CA ILE A 292 18.49 1.26 -19.51
C ILE A 292 17.29 0.31 -19.38
N VAL A 293 16.14 0.83 -18.94
CA VAL A 293 14.90 0.06 -18.81
C VAL A 293 14.31 -0.30 -20.18
N ASP A 294 14.26 0.66 -21.12
CA ASP A 294 13.82 0.42 -22.50
C ASP A 294 14.71 -0.61 -23.22
N VAL A 295 16.03 -0.49 -23.07
CA VAL A 295 16.95 -1.48 -23.63
C VAL A 295 16.73 -2.88 -23.04
N TYR A 296 16.51 -2.97 -21.73
CA TYR A 296 16.20 -4.25 -21.11
C TYR A 296 14.91 -4.85 -21.66
N ASP A 297 13.81 -4.08 -21.69
CA ASP A 297 12.53 -4.57 -22.21
C ASP A 297 12.65 -4.98 -23.68
N ALA A 298 13.34 -4.19 -24.51
CA ALA A 298 13.59 -4.49 -25.91
C ALA A 298 14.39 -5.78 -26.14
N LEU A 299 15.19 -6.22 -25.17
CA LEU A 299 15.91 -7.49 -25.23
C LEU A 299 15.04 -8.67 -24.81
N THR A 300 14.16 -8.50 -23.82
CA THR A 300 13.34 -9.56 -23.21
C THR A 300 11.93 -9.69 -23.80
N SER A 301 11.49 -8.74 -24.62
CA SER A 301 10.20 -8.76 -25.31
C SER A 301 10.31 -9.39 -26.71
N GLU A 302 9.31 -10.19 -27.11
CA GLU A 302 9.20 -10.68 -28.49
C GLU A 302 8.86 -9.55 -29.46
N ARG A 303 9.52 -9.51 -30.63
CA ARG A 303 9.25 -8.53 -31.69
C ARG A 303 9.14 -9.23 -33.05
N CYS A 304 8.48 -8.58 -34.01
CA CYS A 304 8.22 -9.15 -35.35
C CYS A 304 9.47 -9.67 -36.08
N TYR A 305 10.67 -9.16 -35.74
CA TYR A 305 11.95 -9.53 -36.34
C TYR A 305 12.91 -10.28 -35.40
N LYS A 306 12.57 -10.50 -34.12
CA LYS A 306 13.51 -11.04 -33.12
C LYS A 306 12.80 -11.79 -31.99
N LYS A 307 13.31 -13.00 -31.68
CA LYS A 307 12.93 -13.73 -30.46
C LYS A 307 13.48 -13.05 -29.21
N ALA A 308 12.70 -13.06 -28.13
CA ALA A 308 13.15 -12.59 -26.83
C ALA A 308 14.43 -13.32 -26.38
N PHE A 309 15.35 -12.59 -25.76
CA PHE A 309 16.46 -13.19 -25.04
C PHE A 309 16.01 -13.62 -23.64
N GLU A 310 16.60 -14.69 -23.13
CA GLU A 310 16.46 -15.09 -21.73
C GLU A 310 16.96 -13.97 -20.80
N HIS A 311 16.32 -13.82 -19.63
CA HIS A 311 16.61 -12.78 -18.64
C HIS A 311 18.12 -12.63 -18.36
N ASP A 312 18.79 -13.72 -17.99
CA ASP A 312 20.22 -13.72 -17.64
C ASP A 312 21.10 -13.28 -18.83
N THR A 313 20.68 -13.61 -20.05
CA THR A 313 21.39 -13.22 -21.26
C THR A 313 21.25 -11.72 -21.51
N ALA A 314 20.03 -11.17 -21.37
CA ALA A 314 19.78 -9.74 -21.52
C ALA A 314 20.56 -8.91 -20.50
N ILE A 315 20.53 -9.31 -19.22
CA ILE A 315 21.32 -8.66 -18.16
C ILE A 315 22.81 -8.67 -18.48
N LYS A 316 23.34 -9.82 -18.90
CA LYS A 316 24.76 -9.94 -19.26
C LYS A 316 25.14 -9.05 -20.45
N MET A 317 24.30 -8.99 -21.49
CA MET A 317 24.54 -8.13 -22.65
C MET A 317 24.62 -6.65 -22.27
N ILE A 318 23.76 -6.19 -21.36
CA ILE A 318 23.77 -4.81 -20.86
C ILE A 318 25.03 -4.55 -20.03
N LEU A 319 25.35 -5.44 -19.08
CA LEU A 319 26.52 -5.29 -18.20
C LEU A 319 27.85 -5.36 -18.94
N ASP A 320 27.94 -6.17 -19.99
CA ASP A 320 29.13 -6.31 -20.86
C ASP A 320 29.25 -5.15 -21.88
N GLY A 321 28.29 -4.22 -21.91
CA GLY A 321 28.30 -3.03 -22.77
C GLY A 321 27.95 -3.29 -24.24
N GLN A 322 27.35 -4.46 -24.56
CA GLN A 322 26.95 -4.80 -25.93
C GLN A 322 25.79 -3.93 -26.43
N CYS A 323 25.02 -3.36 -25.51
CA CYS A 323 23.89 -2.48 -25.80
C CYS A 323 24.24 -0.99 -25.71
N GLY A 324 25.51 -0.65 -25.54
CA GLY A 324 25.97 0.71 -25.30
C GLY A 324 26.48 0.93 -23.87
N GLN A 325 26.90 2.17 -23.57
CA GLN A 325 27.37 2.53 -22.24
C GLN A 325 26.27 3.26 -21.47
N PHE A 326 26.02 2.78 -20.26
CA PHE A 326 25.11 3.37 -19.30
C PHE A 326 25.88 3.91 -18.10
N ASN A 327 25.21 4.72 -17.29
CA ASN A 327 25.74 5.17 -16.01
C ASN A 327 26.15 3.95 -15.15
N PRO A 328 27.41 3.89 -14.65
CA PRO A 328 27.89 2.78 -13.84
C PRO A 328 27.05 2.50 -12.58
N VAL A 329 26.43 3.53 -11.99
CA VAL A 329 25.55 3.37 -10.83
C VAL A 329 24.26 2.66 -11.24
N LEU A 330 23.68 3.01 -12.40
CA LEU A 330 22.48 2.34 -12.92
C LEU A 330 22.74 0.88 -13.29
N LEU A 331 23.92 0.56 -13.82
CA LEU A 331 24.33 -0.84 -14.06
C LEU A 331 24.39 -1.64 -12.75
N LYS A 332 24.86 -1.02 -11.66
CA LYS A 332 24.85 -1.63 -10.33
C LYS A 332 23.42 -1.84 -9.83
N CYS A 333 22.54 -0.85 -9.95
CA CYS A 333 21.13 -0.98 -9.58
C CYS A 333 20.43 -2.10 -10.36
N LEU A 334 20.62 -2.16 -11.69
CA LEU A 334 20.06 -3.23 -12.52
C LEU A 334 20.54 -4.62 -12.07
N LYS A 335 21.83 -4.75 -11.77
CA LYS A 335 22.39 -6.01 -11.26
C LYS A 335 21.78 -6.43 -9.93
N GLU A 336 21.55 -5.48 -9.02
CA GLU A 336 20.90 -5.74 -7.72
C GLU A 336 19.42 -6.11 -7.88
N LEU A 337 18.74 -5.55 -8.90
CA LEU A 337 17.33 -5.81 -9.19
C LEU A 337 17.09 -7.01 -10.13
N SER A 338 18.13 -7.67 -10.63
CA SER A 338 18.05 -8.74 -11.64
C SER A 338 16.95 -9.77 -11.32
N LEU A 339 16.94 -10.33 -10.11
CA LEU A 339 15.94 -11.33 -9.70
C LEU A 339 14.50 -10.79 -9.67
N GLN A 340 14.32 -9.51 -9.38
CA GLN A 340 13.00 -8.89 -9.36
C GLN A 340 12.53 -8.60 -10.79
N PHE A 341 13.46 -8.18 -11.66
CA PHE A 341 13.21 -8.02 -13.09
C PHE A 341 12.83 -9.35 -13.74
N SER A 342 13.43 -10.48 -13.37
CA SER A 342 13.06 -11.77 -13.95
C SER A 342 11.61 -12.18 -13.62
N LYS A 343 11.12 -11.83 -12.42
CA LYS A 343 9.76 -12.16 -11.97
C LYS A 343 8.68 -11.29 -12.61
N MET A 344 9.02 -10.08 -13.07
CA MET A 344 8.05 -9.15 -13.67
C MET A 344 7.54 -9.61 -15.04
N TYR A 345 8.33 -10.39 -15.80
CA TYR A 345 8.02 -10.79 -17.17
C TYR A 345 7.58 -12.26 -17.30
N THR A 346 7.59 -13.02 -16.20
CA THR A 346 6.88 -14.30 -16.11
C THR A 346 5.43 -14.01 -15.76
N ASN A 347 4.45 -14.52 -16.54
CA ASN A 347 2.99 -14.29 -16.49
C ASN A 347 2.29 -14.58 -15.12
N GLU A 348 2.83 -14.13 -14.01
CA GLU A 348 2.13 -13.97 -12.75
C GLU A 348 1.51 -12.57 -12.78
N THR A 349 0.17 -12.53 -12.80
CA THR A 349 -0.60 -11.28 -12.74
C THR A 349 -0.08 -10.39 -11.62
N ASP A 350 0.41 -9.20 -11.99
CA ASP A 350 1.14 -8.30 -11.12
C ASP A 350 0.23 -7.64 -10.06
N ASP A 351 -0.02 -8.38 -8.98
CA ASP A 351 -0.63 -7.87 -7.74
C ASP A 351 0.31 -6.90 -6.97
N ASN A 352 1.53 -6.63 -7.47
CA ASN A 352 2.46 -5.65 -6.86
C ASN A 352 2.08 -4.19 -7.11
N LYS A 353 1.11 -3.90 -7.98
CA LYS A 353 0.72 -2.51 -8.26
C LYS A 353 0.18 -1.79 -7.02
N GLN A 354 -0.56 -2.53 -6.19
CA GLN A 354 -1.06 -2.04 -4.89
C GLN A 354 0.06 -1.88 -3.85
N TYR A 355 1.15 -2.64 -3.96
CA TYR A 355 2.29 -2.63 -3.02
C TYR A 355 3.09 -1.32 -3.10
N TYR A 356 3.41 -0.86 -4.31
CA TYR A 356 4.14 0.40 -4.50
C TYR A 356 3.26 1.63 -4.24
N GLU A 357 1.96 1.54 -4.53
CA GLU A 357 1.00 2.61 -4.26
C GLU A 357 0.71 2.76 -2.75
N ALA A 358 0.54 1.67 -2.00
CA ALA A 358 0.41 1.73 -0.54
C ALA A 358 1.66 2.32 0.13
N GLN A 359 2.84 2.06 -0.44
CA GLN A 359 4.12 2.60 0.02
C GLN A 359 4.32 4.08 -0.38
N ARG A 360 3.83 4.50 -1.56
CA ARG A 360 3.78 5.91 -1.97
C ARG A 360 2.81 6.73 -1.11
N LEU A 361 1.59 6.22 -0.89
CA LEU A 361 0.57 6.83 -0.03
C LEU A 361 1.08 6.94 1.42
N SER A 362 1.71 5.88 1.92
CA SER A 362 2.46 5.89 3.18
C SER A 362 3.39 7.10 3.29
N ASP A 363 4.25 7.27 2.29
CA ASP A 363 5.35 8.23 2.36
C ASP A 363 4.87 9.67 2.15
N GLU A 364 3.78 9.88 1.39
CA GLU A 364 3.09 11.19 1.27
C GLU A 364 2.35 11.57 2.55
N ILE A 365 1.59 10.65 3.15
CA ILE A 365 0.90 10.80 4.45
C ILE A 365 1.92 11.09 5.56
N LEU A 366 3.10 10.47 5.51
CA LEU A 366 4.19 10.69 6.47
C LEU A 366 4.94 12.03 6.26
N LYS A 367 4.84 12.65 5.08
CA LYS A 367 5.53 13.90 4.71
C LYS A 367 4.69 15.16 4.95
N GLU A 368 3.36 15.08 4.89
CA GLU A 368 2.51 16.20 5.31
C GLU A 368 2.67 16.44 6.82
N LYS A 369 3.24 17.60 7.19
CA LYS A 369 3.50 18.06 8.56
C LYS A 369 2.25 18.24 9.44
N SER A 370 1.10 17.67 9.06
CA SER A 370 -0.20 17.83 9.70
C SER A 370 -0.88 16.53 10.10
N LEU A 371 -0.26 15.35 9.93
CA LEU A 371 -0.79 14.14 10.54
C LEU A 371 -0.13 13.90 11.90
N PRO A 372 -0.92 13.76 12.99
CA PRO A 372 -0.38 13.91 14.33
C PRO A 372 0.75 12.94 14.68
N ARG A 373 0.88 11.75 14.08
CA ARG A 373 1.75 10.73 14.63
C ARG A 373 2.25 9.70 13.58
N LYS A 374 3.58 9.57 13.49
CA LYS A 374 4.39 8.88 12.45
C LYS A 374 4.37 7.35 12.44
N ASN A 375 3.63 6.74 13.36
CA ASN A 375 3.96 5.43 13.91
C ASN A 375 2.89 4.39 13.57
N TYR A 376 1.62 4.78 13.66
CA TYR A 376 0.46 3.98 13.26
C TYR A 376 0.46 3.61 11.76
N SER A 377 0.78 4.57 10.89
CA SER A 377 0.87 4.32 9.45
C SER A 377 1.87 3.22 9.15
N GLN A 378 3.07 3.25 9.75
CA GLN A 378 4.12 2.23 9.55
C GLN A 378 3.68 0.81 9.94
N CYS A 379 2.89 0.66 11.01
CA CYS A 379 2.39 -0.64 11.43
C CYS A 379 1.32 -1.18 10.46
N VAL A 380 0.38 -0.32 10.03
CA VAL A 380 -0.63 -0.68 9.02
C VAL A 380 0.03 -1.08 7.71
N ILE A 381 1.06 -0.36 7.28
CA ILE A 381 1.83 -0.65 6.07
C ILE A 381 2.52 -2.02 6.16
N LYS A 382 3.18 -2.33 7.29
CA LYS A 382 3.87 -3.62 7.46
C LYS A 382 2.90 -4.80 7.38
N LEU A 383 1.70 -4.64 7.93
CA LEU A 383 0.66 -5.67 7.90
C LEU A 383 0.05 -5.84 6.51
N MET A 384 -0.10 -4.74 5.76
CA MET A 384 -0.48 -4.80 4.36
C MET A 384 0.60 -5.49 3.52
N GLN A 385 1.88 -5.23 3.77
CA GLN A 385 3.00 -5.89 3.09
C GLN A 385 3.01 -7.40 3.31
N GLU A 386 2.86 -7.84 4.56
CA GLU A 386 2.83 -9.27 4.92
C GLU A 386 1.62 -10.01 4.30
N LYS A 387 0.46 -9.36 4.31
CA LYS A 387 -0.75 -9.86 3.62
C LYS A 387 -0.54 -10.01 2.11
N ILE A 388 0.10 -9.01 1.49
CA ILE A 388 0.37 -8.99 0.05
C ILE A 388 1.41 -10.07 -0.32
N GLU A 389 2.48 -10.26 0.47
CA GLU A 389 3.45 -11.34 0.25
C GLU A 389 2.81 -12.73 0.30
N PHE A 390 1.90 -12.96 1.24
CA PHE A 390 1.21 -14.24 1.36
C PHE A 390 0.34 -14.57 0.14
N PHE A 391 -0.35 -13.59 -0.45
CA PHE A 391 -1.18 -13.81 -1.64
C PHE A 391 -0.39 -13.89 -2.95
N LYS A 392 0.80 -13.27 -3.03
CA LYS A 392 1.69 -13.37 -4.22
C LYS A 392 2.15 -14.79 -4.51
N MET A 393 2.30 -15.63 -3.51
CA MET A 393 2.88 -16.97 -3.70
C MET A 393 1.94 -17.95 -4.42
N ASP A 394 0.66 -17.62 -4.62
CA ASP A 394 -0.36 -18.62 -4.92
C ASP A 394 -1.58 -18.08 -5.72
N SER A 395 -1.33 -17.34 -6.81
CA SER A 395 -2.36 -16.78 -7.70
C SER A 395 -3.28 -17.86 -8.33
N GLY A 396 -4.61 -17.69 -8.23
CA GLY A 396 -5.61 -18.58 -8.83
C GLY A 396 -6.36 -19.52 -7.87
N LYS A 397 -6.06 -19.45 -6.56
CA LYS A 397 -6.73 -20.23 -5.51
C LYS A 397 -7.87 -19.45 -4.84
N ILE A 398 -8.73 -20.15 -4.09
CA ILE A 398 -9.77 -19.50 -3.27
C ILE A 398 -9.06 -18.81 -2.12
N SER A 399 -9.08 -17.48 -2.08
CA SER A 399 -8.41 -16.71 -1.03
C SER A 399 -9.36 -16.45 0.14
N ILE A 400 -8.78 -16.47 1.34
CA ILE A 400 -9.44 -16.24 2.61
C ILE A 400 -8.74 -15.05 3.27
N GLU A 401 -9.50 -14.05 3.64
CA GLU A 401 -9.04 -12.94 4.46
C GLU A 401 -9.95 -12.81 5.67
N TYR A 402 -9.38 -13.01 6.85
CA TYR A 402 -10.02 -12.76 8.11
C TYR A 402 -9.33 -11.60 8.81
N ASN A 403 -10.10 -10.57 9.13
CA ASN A 403 -9.65 -9.49 9.98
C ASN A 403 -10.11 -9.80 11.41
N ALA A 404 -9.18 -10.16 12.29
CA ALA A 404 -9.50 -10.56 13.67
C ALA A 404 -9.96 -9.37 14.52
N ILE A 405 -9.57 -8.16 14.11
CA ILE A 405 -9.96 -6.87 14.68
C ILE A 405 -11.43 -6.54 14.33
N SER A 406 -11.78 -6.58 13.05
CA SER A 406 -13.12 -6.19 12.59
C SER A 406 -14.10 -7.36 12.59
N GLY A 407 -13.65 -8.58 12.87
CA GLY A 407 -14.43 -9.81 12.76
C GLY A 407 -14.94 -10.09 11.34
N ARG A 408 -14.33 -9.46 10.33
CA ARG A 408 -14.78 -9.53 8.92
C ARG A 408 -14.03 -10.66 8.24
N LEU A 409 -14.76 -11.54 7.57
CA LEU A 409 -14.22 -12.64 6.79
C LEU A 409 -14.63 -12.44 5.33
N ILE A 410 -13.64 -12.37 4.44
CA ILE A 410 -13.81 -12.24 3.01
C ILE A 410 -13.26 -13.52 2.39
N ILE A 411 -14.05 -14.16 1.53
CA ILE A 411 -13.57 -15.25 0.69
C ILE A 411 -13.76 -14.83 -0.77
N ILE A 412 -12.68 -14.92 -1.54
CA ILE A 412 -12.70 -14.58 -2.97
C ILE A 412 -12.43 -15.86 -3.75
N ASN A 413 -13.35 -16.20 -4.64
CA ASN A 413 -13.23 -17.32 -5.56
C ASN A 413 -13.53 -16.83 -6.98
N GLY A 414 -12.48 -16.58 -7.77
CA GLY A 414 -12.60 -15.92 -9.08
C GLY A 414 -13.37 -14.60 -8.97
N ASN A 415 -14.48 -14.49 -9.70
CA ASN A 415 -15.33 -13.27 -9.72
C ASN A 415 -16.36 -13.22 -8.58
N ARG A 416 -16.41 -14.22 -7.69
CA ARG A 416 -17.37 -14.27 -6.58
C ARG A 416 -16.68 -13.90 -5.27
N GLN A 417 -17.24 -12.90 -4.60
CA GLN A 417 -16.84 -12.48 -3.27
C GLN A 417 -17.92 -12.86 -2.26
N ILE A 418 -17.54 -13.59 -1.22
CA ILE A 418 -18.39 -13.93 -0.08
C ILE A 418 -17.90 -13.09 1.10
N LEU A 419 -18.83 -12.39 1.74
CA LEU A 419 -18.55 -11.53 2.88
C LEU A 419 -19.33 -12.02 4.10
N CYS A 420 -18.61 -12.33 5.17
CA CYS A 420 -19.16 -12.83 6.43
C CYS A 420 -18.67 -11.98 7.61
N GLN A 421 -19.46 -11.95 8.68
CA GLN A 421 -19.14 -11.25 9.92
C GLN A 421 -19.21 -12.25 11.09
N ARG A 422 -18.23 -12.22 12.00
CA ARG A 422 -18.01 -13.20 13.09
C ARG A 422 -19.23 -13.51 13.97
N ASP A 423 -20.20 -12.60 14.01
CA ASP A 423 -21.39 -12.69 14.87
C ASP A 423 -22.72 -12.57 14.09
N ASP A 424 -22.73 -12.79 12.77
CA ASP A 424 -23.98 -12.85 12.01
C ASP A 424 -24.63 -14.25 12.14
N PRO A 425 -25.74 -14.40 12.90
CA PRO A 425 -26.41 -15.70 13.06
C PRO A 425 -26.99 -16.26 11.76
N LYS A 426 -27.06 -15.46 10.68
CA LYS A 426 -27.53 -15.90 9.38
C LYS A 426 -26.45 -16.58 8.54
N PHE A 427 -25.18 -16.55 8.97
CA PHE A 427 -24.06 -16.98 8.14
C PHE A 427 -23.04 -17.81 8.91
N ASP A 428 -23.11 -19.13 8.76
CA ASP A 428 -22.12 -20.08 9.30
C ASP A 428 -21.24 -20.57 8.15
N ILE A 429 -19.99 -20.09 8.12
CA ILE A 429 -19.10 -20.35 7.00
C ILE A 429 -18.70 -21.83 6.91
N PHE A 430 -18.57 -22.51 8.03
CA PHE A 430 -18.23 -23.93 8.02
C PHE A 430 -19.39 -24.77 7.52
N LYS A 431 -20.64 -24.36 7.78
CA LYS A 431 -21.82 -24.96 7.14
C LYS A 431 -21.90 -24.65 5.66
N LEU A 432 -21.56 -23.44 5.23
CA LEU A 432 -21.57 -23.04 3.82
C LEU A 432 -20.64 -23.91 2.98
N PHE A 433 -19.46 -24.21 3.50
CA PHE A 433 -18.46 -25.07 2.86
C PHE A 433 -18.56 -26.55 3.27
N GLU A 434 -19.60 -26.95 4.01
CA GLU A 434 -19.82 -28.33 4.51
C GLU A 434 -18.58 -28.96 5.19
N VAL A 435 -17.82 -28.16 5.95
CA VAL A 435 -16.62 -28.60 6.68
C VAL A 435 -17.03 -29.40 7.92
N SER A 436 -16.34 -30.50 8.20
CA SER A 436 -16.66 -31.38 9.33
C SER A 436 -16.35 -30.72 10.68
N SER A 437 -17.07 -31.09 11.74
CA SER A 437 -16.80 -30.56 13.08
C SER A 437 -15.41 -30.95 13.62
N GLU A 438 -14.87 -32.09 13.19
CA GLU A 438 -13.51 -32.52 13.52
C GLU A 438 -12.46 -31.61 12.85
N ASP A 439 -12.62 -31.30 11.56
CA ASP A 439 -11.72 -30.39 10.85
C ASP A 439 -11.76 -28.96 11.44
N ILE A 440 -12.94 -28.48 11.84
CA ILE A 440 -13.08 -27.18 12.52
C ILE A 440 -12.28 -27.14 13.82
N GLN A 441 -12.40 -28.19 14.64
CA GLN A 441 -11.64 -28.28 15.90
C GLN A 441 -10.14 -28.36 15.63
N HIS A 442 -9.74 -29.08 14.59
CA HIS A 442 -8.35 -29.21 14.19
C HIS A 442 -7.75 -27.85 13.75
N ILE A 443 -8.47 -27.08 12.93
CA ILE A 443 -8.06 -25.72 12.53
C ILE A 443 -7.90 -24.82 13.75
N ARG A 444 -8.83 -24.86 14.70
CA ARG A 444 -8.75 -24.05 15.93
C ARG A 444 -7.52 -24.42 16.76
N ALA A 445 -7.29 -25.71 16.98
CA ALA A 445 -6.14 -26.19 17.73
C ALA A 445 -4.80 -25.78 17.10
N LEU A 446 -4.73 -25.73 15.75
CA LEU A 446 -3.55 -25.25 15.03
C LEU A 446 -3.38 -23.73 15.13
N LEU A 447 -4.48 -22.96 15.02
CA LEU A 447 -4.44 -21.51 15.18
C LEU A 447 -4.02 -21.09 16.60
N ASP A 448 -4.44 -21.83 17.63
CA ASP A 448 -4.04 -21.56 19.02
C ASP A 448 -2.54 -21.81 19.28
N GLN A 449 -1.86 -22.54 18.39
CA GLN A 449 -0.41 -22.81 18.46
C GLN A 449 0.43 -21.79 17.68
N THR A 450 -0.20 -20.84 16.98
CA THR A 450 0.53 -19.81 16.23
C THR A 450 1.11 -18.74 17.13
N SER A 451 2.21 -18.13 16.68
CA SER A 451 2.92 -17.06 17.39
C SER A 451 3.63 -16.13 16.41
N ILE A 452 4.23 -15.05 16.91
CA ILE A 452 5.06 -14.13 16.11
C ILE A 452 6.21 -14.87 15.40
N GLN A 453 6.71 -15.97 15.97
CA GLN A 453 7.77 -16.79 15.34
C GLN A 453 7.22 -17.94 14.47
N ASN A 454 5.94 -18.29 14.61
CA ASN A 454 5.31 -19.39 13.89
C ASN A 454 3.92 -18.97 13.40
N THR A 455 3.88 -18.38 12.21
CA THR A 455 2.69 -17.71 11.69
C THR A 455 1.85 -18.60 10.77
N GLU A 456 2.43 -19.66 10.20
CA GLU A 456 1.80 -20.50 9.19
C GLU A 456 1.20 -21.79 9.76
N ILE A 457 0.05 -22.19 9.22
CA ILE A 457 -0.54 -23.52 9.42
C ILE A 457 -0.99 -24.08 8.06
N SER A 458 -0.81 -25.39 7.89
CA SER A 458 -1.17 -26.12 6.67
C SER A 458 -1.85 -27.43 7.05
N LEU A 459 -2.99 -27.73 6.43
CA LEU A 459 -3.71 -28.98 6.63
C LEU A 459 -4.57 -29.34 5.41
N GLN A 460 -4.98 -30.60 5.32
CA GLN A 460 -5.97 -31.04 4.34
C GLN A 460 -7.34 -31.13 5.00
N LEU A 461 -8.38 -30.63 4.35
CA LEU A 461 -9.75 -30.68 4.85
C LEU A 461 -10.78 -30.91 3.76
N MET A 462 -11.87 -31.58 4.11
CA MET A 462 -12.93 -31.90 3.16
C MET A 462 -13.91 -30.73 3.14
N ALA A 463 -14.03 -30.05 2.00
CA ALA A 463 -14.94 -28.93 1.82
C ALA A 463 -15.73 -29.04 0.52
N LYS A 464 -16.83 -28.30 0.45
CA LYS A 464 -17.65 -28.13 -0.75
C LYS A 464 -17.50 -26.71 -1.28
N VAL A 465 -16.94 -26.59 -2.48
CA VAL A 465 -16.83 -25.32 -3.21
C VAL A 465 -17.47 -25.51 -4.59
N GLU A 466 -18.25 -24.54 -5.06
CA GLU A 466 -18.92 -24.59 -6.37
C GLU A 466 -19.72 -25.89 -6.63
N ASN A 467 -20.40 -26.38 -5.59
CA ASN A 467 -21.16 -27.63 -5.58
C ASN A 467 -20.35 -28.93 -5.75
N LYS A 468 -19.02 -28.89 -5.69
CA LYS A 468 -18.16 -30.08 -5.65
C LYS A 468 -17.54 -30.26 -4.28
N ARG A 469 -17.76 -31.43 -3.68
CA ARG A 469 -17.15 -31.85 -2.41
C ARG A 469 -15.86 -32.62 -2.72
N GLN A 470 -14.73 -32.09 -2.29
CA GLN A 470 -13.42 -32.71 -2.52
C GLN A 470 -12.45 -32.36 -1.40
N MET A 471 -11.31 -33.05 -1.40
CA MET A 471 -10.21 -32.77 -0.50
C MET A 471 -9.51 -31.48 -0.96
N TYR A 472 -9.29 -30.56 -0.04
CA TYR A 472 -8.56 -29.32 -0.31
C TYR A 472 -7.37 -29.17 0.61
N ASP A 473 -6.31 -28.57 0.09
CA ASP A 473 -5.18 -28.09 0.88
C ASP A 473 -5.51 -26.68 1.41
N LEU A 474 -5.68 -26.57 2.73
CA LEU A 474 -5.86 -25.30 3.43
C LEU A 474 -4.52 -24.83 3.98
N LYS A 475 -4.07 -23.66 3.52
CA LYS A 475 -2.97 -22.93 4.14
C LYS A 475 -3.49 -21.64 4.75
N LEU A 476 -3.14 -21.36 6.00
CA LEU A 476 -3.45 -20.11 6.68
C LEU A 476 -2.15 -19.51 7.24
N HIS A 477 -2.08 -18.19 7.23
CA HIS A 477 -1.01 -17.39 7.80
C HIS A 477 -1.60 -16.32 8.69
N THR A 478 -1.15 -16.31 9.94
CA THR A 478 -1.60 -15.42 10.99
C THR A 478 -0.76 -14.13 10.95
N LEU A 479 -1.43 -12.98 10.97
CA LEU A 479 -0.79 -11.66 10.92
C LEU A 479 -0.63 -11.12 12.34
N TRP A 480 0.58 -10.70 12.70
CA TRP A 480 0.91 -10.29 14.06
C TRP A 480 1.37 -8.83 14.11
N SER A 481 0.87 -8.09 15.10
CA SER A 481 1.38 -6.75 15.38
C SER A 481 2.55 -6.84 16.36
N PRO A 482 3.64 -6.06 16.17
CA PRO A 482 4.70 -5.91 17.20
C PRO A 482 4.18 -5.42 18.56
N LEU A 483 2.96 -4.89 18.58
CA LEU A 483 2.29 -4.24 19.70
C LEU A 483 1.31 -5.17 20.44
N LYS A 484 1.00 -6.36 19.88
CA LYS A 484 0.17 -7.40 20.50
C LYS A 484 0.93 -8.71 20.55
N LYS A 485 1.44 -9.07 21.74
CA LYS A 485 2.22 -10.30 21.95
C LYS A 485 1.35 -11.55 22.14
N ASP A 486 0.09 -11.37 22.53
CA ASP A 486 -0.83 -12.45 22.92
C ASP A 486 -2.03 -12.57 21.96
N GLY A 487 -1.76 -12.70 20.66
CA GLY A 487 -2.74 -13.08 19.64
C GLY A 487 -2.59 -12.33 18.31
N TYR A 488 -2.94 -12.99 17.21
CA TYR A 488 -2.91 -12.42 15.86
C TYR A 488 -4.04 -11.40 15.64
N ILE A 489 -3.83 -10.49 14.68
CA ILE A 489 -4.74 -9.39 14.33
C ILE A 489 -5.45 -9.63 12.98
N GLY A 490 -5.03 -10.65 12.24
CA GLY A 490 -5.68 -11.12 11.03
C GLY A 490 -5.20 -12.52 10.67
N ILE A 491 -5.90 -13.15 9.74
CA ILE A 491 -5.49 -14.39 9.10
C ILE A 491 -5.69 -14.19 7.60
N VAL A 492 -4.71 -14.59 6.82
CA VAL A 492 -4.81 -14.69 5.36
C VAL A 492 -4.62 -16.15 5.00
N GLY A 493 -5.26 -16.62 3.95
CA GLY A 493 -5.29 -18.04 3.65
C GLY A 493 -5.68 -18.36 2.24
N TYR A 494 -5.47 -19.60 1.83
CA TYR A 494 -6.00 -20.11 0.57
C TYR A 494 -6.44 -21.56 0.68
N LEU A 495 -7.33 -21.93 -0.24
CA LEU A 495 -7.82 -23.28 -0.45
C LEU A 495 -7.45 -23.70 -1.88
N SER A 496 -6.68 -24.79 -2.03
CA SER A 496 -6.29 -25.40 -3.32
C SER A 496 -6.84 -26.79 -3.54
#